data_AF-A0AAJ2UTI6-F1
#
_entry.id   AF-A0AAJ2UTI6-F1
#
_cell.length_a   1.000
_cell.length_b   1.000
_cell.length_c   1.000
_cell.angle_alpha   90.00
_cell.angle_beta   90.00
_cell.angle_gamma   90.00
#
_symmetry.space_group_name_H-M   'P 1'
#
loop_
_entity.id
_entity.type
_entity.pdbx_description
1 polymer ?
#
loop_
_entity_poly.entity_id
_entity_poly.type
_entity_poly.pdbx_seq_one_letter_code
_entity_poly.pdbx_strand_id
1 'polypeptide(L)'
;MSDDISVDAEDLVGVLTERIEARYDMDMEHLQAAVTAAPTANPDATDIVKWHGHLVAAQAALSRAEDDLLTALETQPSEVDDPTMGLAHRVNAAVATRDGRAIVVRWLLDPDALGKKDLAAERLARLRPRTGPAVQTSAPLRPPGTPVPASASRAGGAVR
;
A
#
# COMPACT_ATOMS: atom_id res chain seq x y z
N MET A 1 21.93 -29.90 -4.45
CA MET A 1 21.06 -29.97 -3.27
C MET A 1 20.41 -28.62 -3.17
N SER A 2 19.13 -28.52 -3.53
CA SER A 2 18.36 -27.31 -3.25
C SER A 2 17.84 -27.50 -1.84
N ASP A 3 18.39 -26.77 -0.88
CA ASP A 3 17.77 -26.67 0.42
C ASP A 3 16.41 -26.01 0.20
N ASP A 4 15.37 -26.83 0.33
CA ASP A 4 14.00 -26.40 0.50
C ASP A 4 13.96 -25.74 1.87
N ILE A 5 14.43 -24.48 1.94
CA ILE A 5 14.25 -23.64 3.11
C ILE A 5 12.74 -23.41 3.17
N SER A 6 12.06 -24.29 3.89
CA SER A 6 10.76 -24.00 4.48
C SER A 6 11.02 -22.84 5.44
N VAL A 7 11.04 -21.64 4.87
CA VAL A 7 11.11 -20.39 5.62
C VAL A 7 9.85 -20.41 6.46
N ASP A 8 10.03 -20.57 7.77
CA ASP A 8 8.93 -20.44 8.70
C ASP A 8 8.28 -19.06 8.48
N ALA A 9 6.98 -18.97 8.70
CA ALA A 9 6.23 -17.79 8.28
C ALA A 9 6.69 -16.52 9.03
N GLU A 10 7.15 -16.70 10.27
CA GLU A 10 7.84 -15.70 11.10
C GLU A 10 9.24 -15.37 10.59
N ASP A 11 9.96 -16.36 10.04
CA ASP A 11 11.30 -16.19 9.47
C ASP A 11 11.27 -15.35 8.18
N LEU A 12 10.14 -15.29 7.48
CA LEU A 12 10.00 -14.53 6.24
C LEU A 12 10.31 -13.04 6.41
N VAL A 13 9.81 -12.41 7.47
CA VAL A 13 10.07 -10.98 7.72
C VAL A 13 11.54 -10.76 8.07
N GLY A 14 12.14 -11.65 8.86
CA GLY A 14 13.56 -11.64 9.20
C GLY A 14 14.43 -11.74 7.96
N VAL A 15 14.25 -12.80 7.16
CA VAL A 15 14.97 -13.03 5.91
C VAL A 15 14.85 -11.86 4.93
N LEU A 16 13.65 -11.28 4.79
CA LEU A 16 13.49 -10.12 3.90
C LEU A 16 14.14 -8.86 4.47
N THR A 17 14.15 -8.68 5.80
CA THR A 17 14.87 -7.57 6.45
C THR A 17 16.37 -7.72 6.22
N GLU A 18 16.96 -8.88 6.50
CA GLU A 18 18.39 -9.15 6.27
C GLU A 18 18.79 -8.92 4.80
N ARG A 19 17.93 -9.30 3.85
CA ARG A 19 18.18 -9.06 2.42
C ARG A 19 18.09 -7.58 2.03
N ILE A 20 17.25 -6.79 2.70
CA ILE A 20 17.22 -5.34 2.53
C ILE A 20 18.53 -4.77 3.07
N GLU A 21 18.92 -5.13 4.28
CA GLU A 21 20.11 -4.61 4.93
C GLU A 21 21.38 -4.93 4.12
N ALA A 22 21.50 -6.17 3.65
CA ALA A 22 22.60 -6.57 2.76
C ALA A 22 22.62 -5.82 1.42
N ARG A 23 21.44 -5.41 0.89
CA ARG A 23 21.37 -4.64 -0.37
C ARG A 23 21.83 -3.19 -0.20
N TYR A 24 21.55 -2.59 0.95
CA TYR A 24 21.83 -1.18 1.21
C TYR A 24 23.07 -0.94 2.08
N ASP A 25 23.69 -2.00 2.60
CA ASP A 25 24.85 -1.97 3.52
C ASP A 25 24.57 -1.10 4.76
N MET A 26 23.33 -1.18 5.25
CA MET A 26 22.82 -0.43 6.41
C MET A 26 21.79 -1.29 7.11
N ASP A 27 21.73 -1.24 8.43
CA ASP A 27 20.58 -1.80 9.13
C ASP A 27 19.28 -1.03 8.79
N MET A 28 18.15 -1.67 9.07
CA MET A 28 16.84 -1.15 8.69
C MET A 28 16.53 0.21 9.35
N GLU A 29 17.00 0.44 10.58
CA GLU A 29 16.77 1.69 11.30
C GLU A 29 17.52 2.85 10.65
N HIS A 30 18.81 2.67 10.32
CA HIS A 30 19.61 3.66 9.63
C HIS A 30 19.07 3.93 8.21
N LEU A 31 18.64 2.89 7.50
CA LEU A 31 18.02 3.05 6.17
C LEU A 31 16.74 3.89 6.26
N GLN A 32 15.88 3.63 7.26
CA GLN A 32 14.65 4.40 7.48
C GLN A 32 14.95 5.86 7.84
N ALA A 33 15.98 6.11 8.65
CA ALA A 33 16.41 7.46 9.00
C ALA A 33 16.93 8.21 7.77
N ALA A 34 17.75 7.56 6.93
CA ALA A 34 18.28 8.14 5.70
C ALA A 34 17.16 8.49 4.70
N VAL A 35 16.20 7.59 4.49
CA VAL A 35 15.02 7.84 3.64
C VAL A 35 14.17 8.99 4.18
N THR A 36 13.99 9.07 5.51
CA THR A 36 13.22 10.15 6.13
C THR A 36 13.91 11.51 5.96
N ALA A 37 15.24 11.56 6.08
CA ALA A 37 16.02 12.77 5.89
C ALA A 37 16.03 13.26 4.43
N ALA A 38 16.07 12.34 3.46
CA ALA A 38 16.17 12.68 2.05
C ALA A 38 15.37 11.70 1.15
N PRO A 39 14.02 11.77 1.14
CA PRO A 39 13.16 10.77 0.49
C PRO A 39 13.27 10.73 -1.03
N THR A 40 13.82 11.78 -1.65
CA THR A 40 14.03 11.87 -3.11
C THR A 40 15.43 11.46 -3.55
N ALA A 41 16.38 11.24 -2.63
CA ALA A 41 17.76 10.90 -2.96
C ALA A 41 17.87 9.49 -3.57
N ASN A 42 17.04 8.55 -3.11
CA ASN A 42 16.95 7.21 -3.65
C ASN A 42 15.49 6.72 -3.64
N PRO A 43 14.75 6.84 -4.76
CA PRO A 43 13.34 6.45 -4.81
C PRO A 43 13.12 4.94 -4.57
N ASP A 44 14.08 4.09 -4.93
CA ASP A 44 13.98 2.65 -4.69
C ASP A 44 14.13 2.32 -3.20
N ALA A 45 15.03 3.02 -2.50
CA ALA A 45 15.13 2.93 -1.04
C ALA A 45 13.86 3.43 -0.34
N THR A 46 13.24 4.47 -0.86
CA THR A 46 11.96 4.96 -0.32
C THR A 46 10.84 3.94 -0.51
N ASP A 47 10.75 3.33 -1.70
CA ASP A 47 9.76 2.28 -1.98
C ASP A 47 9.99 1.04 -1.09
N ILE A 48 11.24 0.57 -0.95
CA ILE A 48 11.53 -0.62 -0.13
C ILE A 48 11.19 -0.40 1.35
N VAL A 49 11.56 0.75 1.93
CA VAL A 49 11.26 1.05 3.35
C VAL A 49 9.76 1.10 3.59
N LYS A 50 9.01 1.71 2.67
CA LYS A 50 7.55 1.75 2.75
C LYS A 50 6.95 0.34 2.72
N TRP A 51 7.35 -0.50 1.77
CA TRP A 51 6.79 -1.84 1.61
C TRP A 51 7.22 -2.80 2.72
N HIS A 52 8.44 -2.66 3.25
CA HIS A 52 8.86 -3.35 4.46
C HIS A 52 7.99 -2.97 5.67
N GLY A 53 7.72 -1.69 5.88
CA GLY A 53 6.80 -1.25 6.92
C GLY A 53 5.38 -1.85 6.77
N HIS A 54 4.88 -1.97 5.54
CA HIS A 54 3.61 -2.67 5.28
C HIS A 54 3.67 -4.17 5.58
N LEU A 55 4.81 -4.83 5.32
CA LEU A 55 5.01 -6.24 5.63
C LEU A 55 5.05 -6.47 7.15
N VAL A 56 5.79 -5.66 7.90
CA VAL A 56 5.86 -5.72 9.37
C VAL A 56 4.47 -5.52 9.98
N ALA A 57 3.71 -4.53 9.49
CA ALA A 57 2.34 -4.31 9.95
C ALA A 57 1.41 -5.50 9.63
N ALA A 58 1.58 -6.15 8.47
CA ALA A 58 0.80 -7.32 8.11
C ALA A 58 1.14 -8.55 8.98
N GLN A 59 2.41 -8.76 9.32
CA GLN A 59 2.83 -9.81 10.26
C GLN A 59 2.23 -9.57 11.65
N ALA A 60 2.30 -8.34 12.16
CA ALA A 60 1.71 -8.01 13.46
C ALA A 60 0.18 -8.20 13.48
N ALA A 61 -0.50 -7.97 12.35
CA ALA A 61 -1.93 -8.23 12.23
C ALA A 61 -2.24 -9.73 12.16
N LEU A 62 -1.40 -10.52 11.51
CA LEU A 62 -1.50 -11.98 11.48
C LEU A 62 -1.37 -12.57 12.88
N SER A 63 -0.30 -12.24 13.61
CA SER A 63 -0.09 -12.76 14.97
C SER A 63 -1.27 -12.46 15.90
N ARG A 64 -1.85 -11.26 15.81
CA ARG A 64 -3.07 -10.92 16.58
C ARG A 64 -4.28 -11.75 16.18
N ALA A 65 -4.46 -12.02 14.88
CA ALA A 65 -5.57 -12.84 14.40
C ALA A 65 -5.42 -14.31 14.85
N GLU A 66 -4.20 -14.81 14.91
CA GLU A 66 -3.87 -16.15 15.41
C GLU A 66 -4.10 -16.25 16.92
N ASP A 67 -3.64 -15.25 17.68
CA ASP A 67 -3.89 -15.18 19.13
C ASP A 67 -5.40 -15.14 19.45
N ASP A 68 -6.18 -14.34 18.70
CA ASP A 68 -7.64 -14.28 18.82
C ASP A 68 -8.28 -15.66 18.57
N LEU A 69 -7.85 -16.36 17.52
CA LEU A 69 -8.36 -17.68 17.16
C LEU A 69 -7.98 -18.73 18.21
N LEU A 70 -6.72 -18.73 18.66
CA LEU A 70 -6.23 -19.64 19.70
C LEU A 70 -7.02 -19.45 20.99
N THR A 71 -7.21 -18.20 21.41
CA THR A 71 -7.99 -17.85 22.61
C THR A 71 -9.42 -18.37 22.50
N ALA A 72 -10.07 -18.23 21.33
CA ALA A 72 -11.42 -18.73 21.13
C ALA A 72 -11.47 -20.27 21.21
N LEU A 73 -10.53 -20.96 20.56
CA LEU A 73 -10.46 -22.42 20.55
C LEU A 73 -10.18 -23.00 21.94
N GLU A 74 -9.33 -22.36 22.76
CA GLU A 74 -9.06 -22.77 24.13
C GLU A 74 -10.30 -22.72 25.04
N THR A 75 -11.23 -21.81 24.74
CA THR A 75 -12.48 -21.66 25.49
C THR A 75 -13.61 -22.57 24.97
N GLN A 76 -13.40 -23.28 23.84
CA GLN A 76 -14.41 -24.12 23.23
C GLN A 76 -14.21 -25.62 23.54
N PRO A 77 -15.17 -26.25 24.24
CA PRO A 77 -15.07 -27.66 24.61
C PRO A 77 -15.56 -28.64 23.52
N SER A 78 -16.11 -28.16 22.41
CA SER A 78 -16.74 -28.99 21.36
C SER A 78 -16.53 -28.42 19.94
N GLU A 79 -17.39 -28.81 18.99
CA GLU A 79 -17.38 -28.36 17.58
C GLU A 79 -17.24 -26.83 17.43
N VAL A 80 -16.48 -26.43 16.41
CA VAL A 80 -16.20 -25.03 16.08
C VAL A 80 -17.47 -24.33 15.62
N ASP A 81 -17.86 -23.27 16.31
CA ASP A 81 -19.03 -22.48 15.98
C ASP A 81 -18.77 -21.45 14.86
N ASP A 82 -19.85 -20.90 14.30
CA ASP A 82 -19.79 -19.89 13.23
C ASP A 82 -18.92 -18.66 13.59
N PRO A 83 -18.98 -18.10 14.81
CA PRO A 83 -18.06 -17.05 15.25
C PRO A 83 -16.57 -17.44 15.15
N THR A 84 -16.20 -18.64 15.61
CA THR A 84 -14.81 -19.11 15.59
C THR A 84 -14.35 -19.43 14.16
N MET A 85 -15.25 -19.96 13.32
CA MET A 85 -15.02 -20.04 11.88
C MET A 85 -14.74 -18.67 11.25
N GLY A 86 -15.43 -17.61 11.71
CA GLY A 86 -15.15 -16.23 11.32
C GLY A 86 -13.72 -15.80 11.66
N LEU A 87 -13.19 -16.18 12.83
CA LEU A 87 -11.80 -15.92 13.22
C LEU A 87 -10.80 -16.64 12.31
N ALA A 88 -11.06 -17.90 11.97
CA ALA A 88 -10.25 -18.66 11.03
C ALA A 88 -10.19 -17.98 9.65
N HIS A 89 -11.32 -17.46 9.17
CA HIS A 89 -11.33 -16.66 7.93
C HIS A 89 -10.51 -15.37 8.04
N ARG A 90 -10.48 -14.71 9.21
CA ARG A 90 -9.62 -13.53 9.44
C ARG A 90 -8.14 -13.89 9.38
N VAL A 91 -7.72 -15.01 9.97
CA VAL A 91 -6.34 -15.52 9.86
C VAL A 91 -5.96 -15.73 8.39
N ASN A 92 -6.80 -16.42 7.61
CA ASN A 92 -6.54 -16.62 6.18
C ASN A 92 -6.39 -15.30 5.41
N ALA A 93 -7.23 -14.30 5.70
CA ALA A 93 -7.12 -12.98 5.08
C ALA A 93 -5.83 -12.24 5.49
N ALA A 94 -5.40 -12.40 6.74
CA ALA A 94 -4.15 -11.81 7.24
C ALA A 94 -2.92 -12.47 6.58
N VAL A 95 -2.91 -13.80 6.44
CA VAL A 95 -1.86 -14.54 5.70
C VAL A 95 -1.76 -14.04 4.26
N ALA A 96 -2.89 -13.99 3.54
CA ALA A 96 -2.91 -13.52 2.16
C ALA A 96 -2.39 -12.08 2.02
N THR A 97 -2.68 -11.23 3.01
CA THR A 97 -2.17 -9.86 3.05
C THR A 97 -0.65 -9.85 3.25
N ARG A 98 -0.11 -10.58 4.24
CA ARG A 98 1.32 -10.69 4.50
C ARG A 98 2.07 -11.18 3.27
N ASP A 99 1.61 -12.28 2.67
CA ASP A 99 2.26 -12.90 1.52
C ASP A 99 2.24 -11.96 0.31
N GLY A 100 1.13 -11.23 0.12
CA GLY A 100 1.05 -10.17 -0.88
C GLY A 100 2.08 -9.05 -0.67
N ARG A 101 2.35 -8.64 0.59
CA ARG A 101 3.42 -7.67 0.89
C ARG A 101 4.81 -8.25 0.68
N ALA A 102 5.02 -9.49 1.10
CA ALA A 102 6.28 -10.22 0.93
C ALA A 102 6.68 -10.33 -0.55
N ILE A 103 5.72 -10.67 -1.42
CA ILE A 103 5.94 -10.75 -2.88
C ILE A 103 6.43 -9.41 -3.43
N VAL A 104 5.83 -8.28 -3.01
CA VAL A 104 6.24 -6.95 -3.47
C VAL A 104 7.65 -6.61 -2.99
N VAL A 105 7.97 -6.87 -1.72
CA VAL A 105 9.33 -6.66 -1.19
C VAL A 105 10.35 -7.51 -1.96
N ARG A 106 10.05 -8.79 -2.21
CA ARG A 106 10.91 -9.68 -3.01
C ARG A 106 11.10 -9.16 -4.43
N TRP A 107 10.03 -8.70 -5.07
CA TRP A 107 10.09 -8.09 -6.39
C TRP A 107 10.95 -6.83 -6.38
N LEU A 108 10.87 -5.97 -5.35
CA LEU A 108 11.69 -4.76 -5.22
C LEU A 108 13.18 -5.07 -5.00
N LEU A 109 13.51 -6.14 -4.29
CA LEU A 109 14.89 -6.55 -4.03
C LEU A 109 15.57 -7.19 -5.24
N ASP A 110 14.81 -7.83 -6.13
CA ASP A 110 15.33 -8.51 -7.31
C ASP A 110 15.60 -7.51 -8.45
N PRO A 111 16.87 -7.26 -8.85
CA PRO A 111 17.19 -6.34 -9.94
C PRO A 111 16.69 -6.84 -11.31
N ASP A 112 16.49 -8.14 -11.48
CA ASP A 112 16.11 -8.79 -12.74
C ASP A 112 14.61 -9.14 -12.81
N ALA A 113 13.83 -8.69 -11.82
CA ALA A 113 12.40 -8.99 -11.75
C ALA A 113 11.66 -8.57 -13.02
N LEU A 114 10.75 -9.44 -13.48
CA LEU A 114 9.89 -9.18 -14.64
C LEU A 114 9.13 -7.85 -14.47
N GLY A 115 9.09 -7.05 -15.53
CA GLY A 115 8.44 -5.74 -15.56
C GLY A 115 9.28 -4.56 -15.06
N LYS A 116 10.46 -4.77 -14.43
CA LYS A 116 11.30 -3.65 -13.97
C LYS A 116 12.01 -2.89 -15.08
N LYS A 117 12.44 -3.58 -16.15
CA LYS A 117 13.16 -2.96 -17.27
C LYS A 117 12.29 -1.91 -17.99
N ASP A 118 11.01 -2.22 -18.17
CA ASP A 118 10.03 -1.31 -18.77
C ASP A 118 9.66 -0.17 -17.80
N LEU A 119 9.56 -0.46 -16.49
CA LEU A 119 9.35 0.57 -15.47
C LEU A 119 10.50 1.57 -15.36
N ALA A 120 11.75 1.12 -15.47
CA ALA A 120 12.91 1.99 -15.50
C ALA A 120 12.89 2.91 -16.74
N ALA A 121 12.51 2.37 -17.90
CA ALA A 121 12.31 3.14 -19.12
C ALA A 121 11.15 4.16 -18.99
N GLU A 122 10.03 3.77 -18.38
CA GLU A 122 8.92 4.69 -18.09
C GLU A 122 9.31 5.79 -17.09
N ARG A 123 9.98 5.44 -15.99
CA ARG A 123 10.47 6.41 -15.00
C ARG A 123 11.42 7.42 -15.65
N LEU A 124 12.32 6.96 -16.52
CA LEU A 124 13.18 7.83 -17.32
C LEU A 124 12.37 8.72 -18.29
N ALA A 125 11.34 8.17 -18.94
CA ALA A 125 10.46 8.94 -19.82
C ALA A 125 9.69 10.05 -19.08
N ARG A 126 9.33 9.84 -17.81
CA ARG A 126 8.70 10.87 -16.95
C ARG A 126 9.65 11.98 -16.53
N LEU A 127 10.95 11.70 -16.46
CA LEU A 127 11.99 12.70 -16.16
C LEU A 127 12.38 13.54 -17.39
N ARG A 128 12.05 13.09 -18.59
CA ARG A 128 12.24 13.90 -19.79
C ARG A 128 11.24 15.05 -19.79
N PRO A 129 11.67 16.30 -20.07
CA PRO A 129 10.75 17.41 -20.28
C PRO A 129 9.72 16.99 -21.33
N ARG A 130 8.43 17.08 -20.98
CA ARG A 130 7.34 16.66 -21.87
C ARG A 130 7.29 17.63 -23.06
N THR A 131 8.03 17.32 -24.12
CA THR A 131 7.99 18.03 -25.40
C THR A 131 6.77 17.53 -26.17
N GLY A 132 5.58 17.84 -25.67
CA GLY A 132 4.31 17.48 -26.30
C GLY A 132 3.38 18.68 -26.30
N PRO A 133 2.52 18.86 -27.33
CA PRO A 133 1.56 19.95 -27.36
C PRO A 133 0.70 19.90 -26.09
N ALA A 134 0.70 20.98 -25.31
CA ALA A 134 -0.24 21.12 -24.20
C ALA A 134 -1.65 21.19 -24.80
N VAL A 135 -2.43 20.12 -24.66
CA VAL A 135 -3.85 20.14 -25.01
C VAL A 135 -4.51 21.08 -24.01
N GLN A 136 -4.79 22.32 -24.43
CA GLN A 136 -5.55 23.25 -23.61
C GLN A 136 -6.97 22.69 -23.45
N THR A 137 -7.31 22.26 -22.24
CA THR A 137 -8.70 21.95 -21.89
C THR A 137 -9.44 23.27 -21.72
N SER A 138 -10.07 23.77 -22.78
CA SER A 138 -11.07 24.83 -22.63
C SER A 138 -12.23 24.31 -21.78
N ALA A 139 -12.71 25.12 -20.84
CA ALA A 139 -13.84 24.77 -20.00
C ALA A 139 -15.12 24.53 -20.85
N PRO A 140 -15.99 23.56 -20.47
CA PRO A 140 -17.23 23.33 -21.19
C PRO A 140 -18.10 24.60 -21.20
N LEU A 141 -18.48 25.06 -22.40
CA LEU A 141 -19.41 26.17 -22.54
C LEU A 141 -20.77 25.74 -21.98
N ARG A 142 -21.26 26.44 -20.95
CA ARG A 142 -22.61 26.25 -20.40
C ARG A 142 -23.63 26.67 -21.47
N PRO A 143 -24.60 25.83 -21.85
CA PRO A 143 -25.66 26.25 -22.75
C PRO A 143 -26.50 27.36 -22.09
N PRO A 144 -26.90 28.41 -22.84
CA PRO A 144 -27.69 29.50 -22.29
C PRO A 144 -29.04 28.97 -21.83
N GLY A 145 -29.26 29.04 -20.52
CA GLY A 145 -30.48 28.63 -19.87
C GLY A 145 -31.66 29.50 -20.29
N THR A 146 -32.76 28.80 -20.55
CA THR A 146 -34.15 29.22 -20.61
C THR A 146 -34.50 30.37 -19.66
N PRO A 147 -35.33 31.35 -20.06
CA PRO A 147 -35.71 32.47 -19.20
C PRO A 147 -36.53 31.98 -17.99
N VAL A 148 -36.20 32.49 -16.81
CA VAL A 148 -37.05 32.40 -15.62
C VAL A 148 -38.26 33.34 -15.82
N PRO A 149 -39.51 32.87 -15.68
CA PRO A 149 -40.66 33.77 -15.74
C PRO A 149 -40.72 34.63 -14.47
N ALA A 150 -40.84 35.94 -14.68
CA ALA A 150 -41.04 36.92 -13.63
C ALA A 150 -42.42 36.77 -13.00
N SER A 151 -42.49 36.44 -11.71
CA SER A 151 -43.69 36.62 -10.90
C SER A 151 -43.52 37.88 -10.04
N ALA A 152 -44.25 38.93 -10.43
CA ALA A 152 -44.43 40.14 -9.66
C ALA A 152 -45.45 39.94 -8.54
N SER A 153 -45.13 40.34 -7.30
CA SER A 153 -46.05 41.15 -6.49
C SER A 153 -45.44 41.71 -5.20
N ARG A 154 -45.47 43.05 -5.14
CA ARG A 154 -45.94 43.93 -4.05
C ARG A 154 -45.33 43.85 -2.64
N ALA A 155 -44.76 45.02 -2.31
CA ALA A 155 -45.18 45.95 -1.24
C ALA A 155 -44.50 45.87 0.14
N GLY A 156 -44.12 47.06 0.61
CA GLY A 156 -43.53 47.37 1.92
C GLY A 156 -42.11 47.91 1.71
N GLY A 157 -41.77 49.18 1.87
CA GLY A 157 -42.38 50.25 2.64
C GLY A 157 -41.26 50.97 3.40
N ALA A 158 -40.88 52.14 2.88
CA ALA A 158 -40.22 53.28 3.52
C ALA A 158 -38.85 53.13 4.26
N VAL A 159 -37.97 54.06 3.86
CA VAL A 159 -36.76 54.53 4.53
C VAL A 159 -37.14 55.55 5.60
N ARG A 160 -36.75 55.34 6.87
CA ARG A 160 -35.90 56.22 7.72
C ARG A 160 -35.96 55.79 9.18
#